data_AF-C7GBW0-F1
#
_entry.id   AF-C7GBW0-F1
#
_cell.length_a   1.000
_cell.length_b   1.000
_cell.length_c   1.000
_cell.angle_alpha   90.00
_cell.angle_beta   90.00
_cell.angle_gamma   90.00
#
_symmetry.space_group_name_H-M   'P 1'
#
loop_
_entity.id
_entity.type
_entity.pdbx_description
1 polymer ?
#
loop_
_entity_poly.entity_id
_entity_poly.type
_entity_poly.pdbx_seq_one_letter_code
_entity_poly.pdbx_strand_id
1 'polypeptide(L)'
;MEKELVDVILNVFNKVFHIQFDDKKEILLHLINNAIANIEDEKHFRIKVAGDNVSFLEKHKDEILDYVGHDIELEIVPDYTLNENACTIETDAGIFDCGVDVQLDNLMKDIKALCS
;
A
#
# COMPACT_ATOMS: atom_id res chain seq x y z
N MET A 1 -4.70 25.14 -17.71
CA MET A 1 -3.38 25.27 -17.07
C MET A 1 -3.22 24.35 -15.87
N GLU A 2 -3.77 24.63 -14.69
CA GLU A 2 -3.51 23.78 -13.49
C GLU A 2 -4.10 22.36 -13.61
N LYS A 3 -5.36 22.22 -14.04
CA LYS A 3 -5.98 20.90 -14.31
C LYS A 3 -5.26 20.08 -15.39
N GLU A 4 -4.83 20.72 -16.48
CA GLU A 4 -4.10 20.04 -17.56
C GLU A 4 -2.73 19.53 -17.10
N LEU A 5 -2.06 20.26 -16.20
CA LEU A 5 -0.79 19.84 -15.62
C LEU A 5 -0.99 18.60 -14.72
N VAL A 6 -2.04 18.59 -13.89
CA VAL A 6 -2.40 17.44 -13.06
C VAL A 6 -2.71 16.22 -13.93
N ASP A 7 -3.50 16.38 -14.99
CA ASP A 7 -3.85 15.28 -15.90
C ASP A 7 -2.60 14.71 -16.61
N VAL A 8 -1.64 15.57 -16.98
CA VAL A 8 -0.35 15.12 -17.55
C VAL A 8 0.48 14.39 -16.50
N ILE A 9 0.57 14.90 -15.27
CA ILE A 9 1.29 14.25 -14.17
C ILE A 9 0.70 12.88 -13.88
N LEU A 10 -0.63 12.77 -13.77
CA LEU A 10 -1.33 11.50 -13.53
C LEU A 10 -1.11 10.49 -14.66
N ASN A 11 -1.09 10.94 -15.92
CA ASN A 11 -0.79 10.07 -17.06
C ASN A 11 0.65 9.57 -17.05
N VAL A 12 1.62 10.43 -16.70
CA VAL A 12 3.01 10.00 -16.52
C VAL A 12 3.12 9.04 -15.34
N PHE A 13 2.43 9.31 -14.23
CA PHE A 13 2.38 8.44 -13.06
C PHE A 13 1.87 7.06 -13.45
N ASN A 14 0.68 6.94 -14.04
CA ASN A 14 0.14 5.65 -14.49
C ASN A 14 1.07 4.90 -15.43
N LYS A 15 1.68 5.61 -16.39
CA LYS A 15 2.58 5.00 -17.35
C LYS A 15 3.90 4.53 -16.72
N VAL A 16 4.47 5.29 -15.79
CA VAL A 16 5.69 4.91 -15.07
C VAL A 16 5.40 3.77 -14.10
N PHE A 17 4.30 3.83 -13.36
CA PHE A 17 3.91 2.80 -12.39
C PHE A 17 3.53 1.46 -13.05
N HIS A 18 2.94 1.48 -14.24
CA HIS A 18 2.65 0.24 -15.00
C HIS A 18 3.83 -0.30 -15.84
N ILE A 19 4.85 0.51 -16.16
CA ILE A 19 5.91 0.12 -17.12
C ILE A 19 7.31 0.00 -16.48
N GLN A 20 7.63 0.76 -15.43
CA GLN A 20 9.03 0.94 -14.99
C GLN A 20 9.40 0.34 -13.63
N PHE A 21 8.46 -0.10 -12.79
CA PHE A 21 8.84 -0.75 -11.55
C PHE A 21 9.03 -2.25 -11.78
N ASP A 22 10.29 -2.62 -12.05
CA ASP A 22 10.75 -4.01 -12.04
C ASP A 22 10.59 -4.67 -10.66
N ASP A 23 10.37 -3.89 -9.58
CA ASP A 23 10.20 -4.38 -8.21
C ASP A 23 8.82 -4.01 -7.64
N LYS A 24 7.77 -4.70 -8.11
CA LYS A 24 6.39 -4.60 -7.60
C LYS A 24 6.29 -4.77 -6.08
N LYS A 25 7.26 -5.45 -5.47
CA LYS A 25 7.35 -5.71 -4.03
C LYS A 25 7.69 -4.44 -3.22
N GLU A 26 8.56 -3.58 -3.73
CA GLU A 26 8.88 -2.29 -3.10
C GLU A 26 7.68 -1.34 -3.10
N ILE A 27 6.92 -1.33 -4.20
CA ILE A 27 5.64 -0.59 -4.26
C ILE A 27 4.71 -1.14 -3.18
N LEU A 28 4.52 -2.46 -3.10
CA LEU A 28 3.65 -3.08 -2.11
C LEU A 28 4.05 -2.68 -0.67
N LEU A 29 5.34 -2.69 -0.34
CA LEU A 29 5.85 -2.26 0.97
C LEU A 29 5.48 -0.79 1.26
N HIS A 30 5.71 0.10 0.29
CA HIS A 30 5.38 1.51 0.44
C HIS A 30 3.88 1.73 0.66
N LEU A 31 3.04 0.99 -0.07
CA LEU A 31 1.59 1.08 0.05
C LEU A 31 1.09 0.58 1.41
N ILE A 32 1.67 -0.50 1.93
CA ILE A 32 1.39 -1.01 3.27
C ILE A 32 1.76 0.06 4.32
N ASN A 33 2.95 0.65 4.23
CA ASN A 33 3.40 1.69 5.16
C ASN A 33 2.43 2.89 5.19
N ASN A 34 2.01 3.36 4.02
CA ASN A 34 1.04 4.45 3.93
C ASN A 34 -0.33 4.05 4.46
N ALA A 35 -0.81 2.84 4.18
CA ALA A 35 -2.12 2.39 4.66
C ALA A 35 -2.16 2.30 6.18
N ILE A 36 -1.15 1.68 6.82
CA ILE A 36 -1.07 1.58 8.28
C ILE A 36 -0.96 2.97 8.92
N ALA A 37 -0.16 3.87 8.35
CA ALA A 37 0.00 5.23 8.88
C ALA A 37 -1.28 6.08 8.85
N ASN A 38 -2.23 5.74 7.99
CA ASN A 38 -3.54 6.42 7.90
C ASN A 38 -4.62 5.76 8.77
N ILE A 39 -4.32 4.65 9.43
CA ILE A 39 -5.25 3.98 10.35
C ILE A 39 -4.91 4.43 11.78
N GLU A 40 -5.78 5.24 12.36
CA GLU A 40 -5.63 5.76 13.73
C GLU A 40 -6.21 4.79 14.77
N ASP A 41 -5.70 4.86 16.00
CA ASP A 41 -6.18 4.14 17.20
C ASP A 41 -6.15 2.60 17.16
N GLU A 42 -5.53 2.00 16.14
CA GLU A 42 -5.36 0.54 16.02
C GLU A 42 -3.96 0.10 16.44
N LYS A 43 -3.88 -1.05 17.12
CA LYS A 43 -2.62 -1.64 17.60
C LYS A 43 -2.32 -3.02 17.02
N HIS A 44 -3.32 -3.70 16.47
CA HIS A 44 -3.13 -5.05 15.92
C HIS A 44 -3.44 -5.00 14.43
N PHE A 45 -2.43 -5.33 13.62
CA PHE A 45 -2.55 -5.36 12.17
C PHE A 45 -2.20 -6.74 11.65
N ARG A 46 -3.09 -7.30 10.84
CA ARG A 46 -2.84 -8.51 10.08
C ARG A 46 -2.83 -8.20 8.59
N ILE A 47 -1.66 -8.27 7.98
CA ILE A 47 -1.48 -8.10 6.54
C ILE A 47 -1.63 -9.46 5.86
N LYS A 48 -2.67 -9.62 5.05
CA LYS A 48 -2.86 -10.79 4.18
C LYS A 48 -2.35 -10.50 2.79
N VAL A 49 -1.46 -11.36 2.29
CA VAL A 49 -0.84 -11.22 0.97
C VAL A 49 -0.70 -12.55 0.25
N ALA A 50 -0.50 -12.51 -1.07
CA ALA A 50 -0.10 -13.69 -1.83
C ALA A 50 1.17 -14.33 -1.24
N GLY A 51 1.24 -15.67 -1.28
CA GLY A 51 2.34 -16.44 -0.70
C GLY A 51 3.73 -15.99 -1.14
N ASP A 52 3.88 -15.56 -2.39
CA ASP A 52 5.15 -15.11 -2.99
C ASP A 52 5.68 -13.78 -2.40
N ASN A 53 4.83 -13.04 -1.69
CA ASN A 53 5.16 -11.77 -1.06
C ASN A 53 5.46 -11.90 0.44
N VAL A 54 5.06 -13.00 1.09
CA VAL A 54 5.23 -13.19 2.55
C VAL A 54 6.70 -13.06 2.95
N SER A 55 7.59 -13.82 2.30
CA SER A 55 9.01 -13.78 2.66
C SER A 55 9.66 -12.41 2.40
N PHE A 56 9.13 -11.62 1.48
CA PHE A 56 9.63 -10.27 1.23
C PHE A 56 9.18 -9.32 2.33
N LEU A 57 7.90 -9.35 2.71
CA LEU A 57 7.38 -8.48 3.77
C LEU A 57 7.92 -8.85 5.14
N GLU A 58 8.10 -10.14 5.45
CA GLU A 58 8.71 -10.57 6.71
C GLU A 58 10.14 -10.03 6.88
N LYS A 59 10.91 -9.89 5.80
CA LYS A 59 12.24 -9.28 5.84
C LYS A 59 12.23 -7.78 6.13
N HIS A 60 11.14 -7.09 5.79
CA HIS A 60 10.96 -5.66 5.98
C HIS A 60 10.01 -5.34 7.14
N LYS A 61 9.61 -6.34 7.92
CA LYS A 61 8.65 -6.18 9.02
C LYS A 61 9.12 -5.17 10.06
N ASP A 62 10.41 -5.21 10.40
CA ASP A 62 11.01 -4.27 11.34
C ASP A 62 10.98 -2.83 10.78
N GLU A 63 11.18 -2.66 9.47
CA GLU A 63 11.08 -1.36 8.80
C GLU A 63 9.65 -0.80 8.84
N ILE A 64 8.65 -1.66 8.64
CA ILE A 64 7.24 -1.27 8.77
C ILE A 64 7.00 -0.77 10.20
N LEU A 65 7.40 -1.54 11.22
CA LEU A 65 7.21 -1.17 12.63
C LEU A 65 7.94 0.13 13.03
N ASP A 66 9.14 0.35 12.49
CA ASP A 66 9.90 1.59 12.70
C ASP A 66 9.18 2.82 12.11
N TYR A 67 8.46 2.63 11.01
CA TYR A 67 7.73 3.71 10.34
C TYR A 67 6.45 4.13 11.09
N VAL A 68 5.71 3.17 11.66
CA VAL A 68 4.39 3.42 12.28
C VAL A 68 4.39 3.50 13.80
N GLY A 69 5.44 2.99 14.47
CA GLY A 69 5.63 3.12 15.92
C GLY A 69 5.68 1.77 16.66
N HIS A 70 6.37 1.76 17.80
CA HIS A 70 6.75 0.54 18.51
C HIS A 70 5.65 -0.11 19.39
N ASP A 71 4.45 0.47 19.48
CA ASP A 71 3.33 -0.07 20.29
C ASP A 71 2.26 -0.76 19.40
N ILE A 72 2.73 -1.35 18.30
CA ILE A 72 1.91 -2.00 17.27
C ILE A 72 2.35 -3.46 17.12
N GLU A 73 1.40 -4.37 17.12
CA GLU A 73 1.58 -5.78 16.77
C GLU A 73 1.24 -5.99 15.29
N LEU A 74 2.20 -6.52 14.53
CA LEU A 74 2.07 -6.78 13.10
C LEU A 74 2.20 -8.28 12.80
N GLU A 75 1.22 -8.85 12.10
CA GLU A 75 1.22 -10.22 11.61
C GLU A 75 1.15 -10.23 10.08
N ILE A 76 2.02 -10.99 9.41
CA ILE A 76 1.96 -11.19 7.95
C ILE A 76 1.46 -12.61 7.71
N VAL A 77 0.35 -12.73 6.98
CA VAL A 77 -0.36 -14.00 6.78
C VAL A 77 -0.49 -14.30 5.29
N PRO A 78 -0.09 -15.49 4.81
CA PRO A 78 -0.35 -15.89 3.43
C PRO A 78 -1.85 -16.10 3.19
N ASP A 79 -2.36 -15.51 2.12
CA ASP A 79 -3.65 -15.84 1.52
C ASP A 79 -3.44 -16.29 0.08
N TYR A 80 -3.58 -17.59 -0.16
CA TYR A 80 -3.37 -18.21 -1.48
C TYR A 80 -4.50 -17.94 -2.48
N THR A 81 -5.57 -17.26 -2.05
CA THR A 81 -6.64 -16.80 -2.95
C THR A 81 -6.34 -15.43 -3.56
N LEU A 82 -5.37 -14.70 -3.00
CA LEU A 82 -4.93 -13.40 -3.48
C LEU A 82 -3.92 -13.53 -4.63
N ASN A 83 -3.98 -12.58 -5.57
CA ASN A 83 -2.96 -12.43 -6.60
C ASN A 83 -1.75 -11.63 -6.07
N GLU A 84 -0.65 -11.61 -6.82
CA GLU A 84 0.62 -10.95 -6.44
C GLU A 84 0.51 -9.45 -6.11
N ASN A 85 -0.52 -8.78 -6.60
CA ASN A 85 -0.76 -7.35 -6.39
C ASN A 85 -1.81 -7.08 -5.30
N ALA A 86 -2.48 -8.12 -4.80
CA ALA A 86 -3.52 -7.99 -3.81
C ALA A 86 -2.94 -8.09 -2.40
N CYS A 87 -3.41 -7.20 -1.53
CA CYS A 87 -3.02 -7.11 -0.14
C CYS A 87 -4.22 -6.60 0.64
N THR A 88 -4.53 -7.22 1.78
CA THR A 88 -5.54 -6.68 2.70
C THR A 88 -4.95 -6.51 4.09
N ILE A 89 -5.35 -5.45 4.77
CA ILE A 89 -4.95 -5.17 6.14
C ILE A 89 -6.19 -5.33 7.02
N GLU A 90 -6.14 -6.26 7.97
CA GLU A 90 -7.19 -6.47 8.96
C GLU A 90 -6.77 -5.87 10.29
N THR A 91 -7.71 -5.18 10.92
CA THR A 91 -7.60 -4.52 12.23
C THR A 91 -8.88 -4.79 13.03
N ASP A 92 -8.92 -4.36 14.29
CA ASP A 92 -10.13 -4.52 15.11
C ASP A 92 -11.28 -3.61 14.60
N ALA A 93 -10.94 -2.47 13.98
CA ALA A 93 -11.89 -1.57 13.32
C ALA A 93 -12.45 -2.09 11.99
N GLY A 94 -11.72 -2.94 11.27
CA GLY A 94 -12.17 -3.45 9.97
C GLY A 94 -11.08 -3.97 9.04
N ILE A 95 -11.49 -4.19 7.79
CA ILE A 95 -10.64 -4.73 6.72
C ILE A 95 -10.44 -3.65 5.66
N PHE A 96 -9.19 -3.40 5.31
CA PHE A 96 -8.76 -2.43 4.32
C PHE A 96 -8.18 -3.15 3.11
N ASP A 97 -8.62 -2.79 1.91
CA ASP A 97 -8.01 -3.26 0.66
C ASP A 97 -6.82 -2.37 0.30
N CYS A 98 -5.63 -2.98 0.36
CA CYS A 98 -4.34 -2.36 0.14
C CYS A 98 -3.65 -2.91 -1.10
N GLY A 99 -4.41 -3.52 -2.02
CA GLY A 99 -3.87 -3.94 -3.30
C GLY A 99 -3.25 -2.77 -4.08
N VAL A 100 -2.25 -3.08 -4.91
CA VAL A 100 -1.49 -2.09 -5.69
C VAL A 100 -2.42 -1.19 -6.51
N ASP A 101 -3.43 -1.77 -7.17
CA ASP A 101 -4.38 -1.04 -7.99
C ASP A 101 -5.24 -0.07 -7.15
N VAL A 102 -5.75 -0.52 -6.01
CA VAL A 102 -6.61 0.28 -5.11
C VAL A 102 -5.84 1.46 -4.52
N GLN A 103 -4.60 1.22 -4.11
CA GLN A 103 -3.78 2.26 -3.48
C GLN A 103 -3.23 3.25 -4.50
N LEU A 104 -2.91 2.82 -5.73
CA LEU A 104 -2.61 3.73 -6.83
C LEU A 104 -3.81 4.63 -7.14
N ASP A 105 -5.02 4.07 -7.20
CA ASP A 105 -6.24 4.85 -7.40
C ASP A 105 -6.46 5.88 -6.28
N ASN A 106 -6.17 5.53 -5.02
CA ASN A 106 -6.29 6.46 -3.90
C ASN A 106 -5.25 7.58 -3.98
N LEU A 107 -3.99 7.27 -4.26
CA LEU A 107 -2.95 8.27 -4.47
C LEU A 107 -3.30 9.23 -5.62
N MET A 108 -3.87 8.71 -6.71
CA MET A 108 -4.36 9.53 -7.81
C MET A 108 -5.51 10.46 -7.38
N LYS A 109 -6.41 10.01 -6.49
CA LYS A 109 -7.48 10.86 -5.95
C LYS A 109 -6.90 11.97 -5.06
N ASP A 110 -5.91 11.66 -4.24
CA ASP A 110 -5.25 12.64 -3.36
C ASP A 110 -4.55 13.73 -4.17
N ILE A 111 -3.80 13.35 -5.21
CA ILE A 111 -3.17 14.31 -6.13
C ILE A 111 -4.21 15.22 -6.79
N LYS A 112 -5.38 14.67 -7.17
CA LYS A 112 -6.48 15.48 -7.72
C LYS A 112 -7.06 16.45 -6.70
N ALA A 113 -7.14 16.05 -5.43
CA ALA A 113 -7.69 16.88 -4.35
C ALA A 113 -6.76 18.05 -3.98
N LEU A 114 -5.45 17.94 -4.21
CA LEU A 114 -4.50 19.05 -4.00
C LEU A 114 -4.70 20.24 -4.95
N CYS A 115 -5.45 20.05 -6.04
CA CYS A 115 -5.74 21.09 -7.03
C CYS A 115 -7.22 21.50 -7.05
N SER A 116 -7.96 21.18 -5.98
CA SER A 116 -9.33 21.64 -5.75
C SER A 116 -9.43 22.84 -4.80
#